data_AF-A0A945ZK29-F1
#
_entry.id   AF-A0A945ZK29-F1
#
_cell.length_a   1.000
_cell.length_b   1.000
_cell.length_c   1.000
_cell.angle_alpha   90.00
_cell.angle_beta   90.00
_cell.angle_gamma   90.00
#
_symmetry.space_group_name_H-M   'P 1'
#
loop_
_entity.id
_entity.type
_entity.pdbx_description
1 polymer ?
#
loop_
_entity_poly.entity_id
_entity_poly.type
_entity_poly.pdbx_seq_one_letter_code
_entity_poly.pdbx_strand_id
1 'polypeptide(L)'
;MKLLAKVFLSSMIAILGFANAAFALSSVNNLELLSSGTNFAVVRFEPVAGASDYTILMGTEPVSKVGDAYNLPPIKISNNTEYRISNLLENKTYYLRVFASSAQETSQYLSNELTVSTAVDKDLFVAPQIQDIQVLNTRQLQLDFVNKMDFNLELQPLFSLHRMLDDSAHILKSIVIKDEQTLTVNLTADLERNSAYELRIVPKLFDEDGNQISKNQIIAQFNVETTVSDFADLDSLEPLKILSAIAFDSSAFEVTFSSEVLQGQDLVDKIIISETHDSTALLEIEEVLYNEFDKNKILILTQKILDKDYQIEFLEIQSALGLSILPENSTVQVGSVPIKVEQTPAAGLAPVNVSGLTTRFVGEDTTTHLELKFDKDSQNTAEKFEVLVKTSEGKDFDLVETLGKELNSILLDIAKLPKLEANKELELKVISVDKDGNKSAGSITRLLIPETGPASLFATVLGSLAIGGLLIRRRRK
;
A
#
# COMPACT_ATOMS: atom_id res chain seq x y z
N MET A 1 13.31 27.98 89.28
CA MET A 1 14.10 26.75 89.09
C MET A 1 13.67 26.16 87.74
N LYS A 2 14.58 26.18 86.74
CA LYS A 2 14.64 25.41 85.45
C LYS A 2 13.34 25.19 84.64
N LEU A 3 13.25 25.79 83.43
CA LEU A 3 13.37 25.16 82.08
C LEU A 3 12.21 24.21 81.70
N LEU A 4 11.68 24.08 80.48
CA LEU A 4 11.72 24.73 79.17
C LEU A 4 10.78 23.88 78.25
N ALA A 5 10.39 24.40 77.08
CA ALA A 5 9.78 23.72 75.92
C ALA A 5 8.27 23.37 76.02
N LYS A 6 7.45 23.50 74.97
CA LYS A 6 7.70 23.64 73.53
C LYS A 6 6.48 24.28 72.85
N VAL A 7 6.76 25.09 71.84
CA VAL A 7 5.86 25.73 70.88
C VAL A 7 5.06 24.71 70.06
N PHE A 8 3.78 24.97 69.79
CA PHE A 8 3.19 24.83 68.44
C PHE A 8 1.93 25.70 68.30
N LEU A 9 2.02 26.65 67.38
CA LEU A 9 0.97 27.54 66.92
C LEU A 9 0.12 26.76 65.90
N SER A 10 -1.21 26.72 66.05
CA SER A 10 -2.10 26.26 64.98
C SER A 10 -3.06 27.39 64.63
N SER A 11 -2.81 27.93 63.44
CA SER A 11 -3.51 29.07 62.85
C SER A 11 -4.86 28.63 62.26
N MET A 12 -5.88 29.47 62.47
CA MET A 12 -7.09 29.49 61.66
C MET A 12 -6.74 29.53 60.17
N ILE A 13 -7.36 28.67 59.37
CA ILE A 13 -7.57 28.91 57.95
C ILE A 13 -9.08 28.91 57.71
N ALA A 14 -9.58 30.08 57.32
CA ALA A 14 -10.94 30.27 56.85
C ALA A 14 -11.15 29.45 55.57
N ILE A 15 -12.23 28.67 55.55
CA ILE A 15 -12.72 27.99 54.36
C ILE A 15 -13.29 29.06 53.44
N LEU A 16 -12.48 29.54 52.49
CA LEU A 16 -12.97 30.21 51.30
C LEU A 16 -13.55 29.15 50.39
N GLY A 17 -14.88 29.09 50.32
CA GLY A 17 -15.57 28.37 49.27
C GLY A 17 -15.22 29.02 47.94
N PHE A 18 -14.33 28.40 47.18
CA PHE A 18 -14.23 28.67 45.75
C PHE A 18 -15.54 28.19 45.13
N ALA A 19 -16.41 29.13 44.78
CA ALA A 19 -17.41 28.87 43.75
C ALA A 19 -16.65 28.36 42.53
N ASN A 20 -16.87 27.11 42.13
CA ASN A 20 -16.53 26.65 40.80
C ASN A 20 -17.25 27.59 39.83
N ALA A 21 -16.53 28.55 39.27
CA ALA A 21 -17.00 29.25 38.11
C ALA A 21 -17.16 28.18 37.02
N ALA A 22 -18.39 27.85 36.66
CA ALA A 22 -18.65 27.17 35.41
C ALA A 22 -18.06 28.07 34.32
N PHE A 23 -16.94 27.63 33.74
CA PHE A 23 -16.33 28.33 32.61
C PHE A 23 -17.23 28.13 31.41
N ALA A 24 -18.22 29.01 31.24
CA ALA A 24 -19.12 28.97 30.11
C ALA A 24 -18.33 28.85 28.81
N LEU A 25 -18.61 27.81 28.02
CA LEU A 25 -17.99 27.60 26.70
C LEU A 25 -18.06 28.88 25.85
N SER A 26 -16.90 29.29 25.31
CA SER A 26 -16.82 30.42 24.40
C SER A 26 -17.51 30.11 23.07
N SER A 27 -17.79 31.16 22.28
CA SER A 27 -18.24 30.99 20.91
C SER A 27 -17.22 30.25 20.06
N VAL A 28 -17.71 29.50 19.08
CA VAL A 28 -16.87 28.98 17.99
C VAL A 28 -16.49 30.14 17.08
N ASN A 29 -15.20 30.35 16.86
CA ASN A 29 -14.69 31.43 16.01
C ASN A 29 -14.09 30.88 14.72
N ASN A 30 -13.90 31.77 13.74
CA ASN A 30 -13.25 31.49 12.46
C ASN A 30 -13.88 30.33 11.69
N LEU A 31 -15.20 30.24 11.68
CA LEU A 31 -15.90 29.33 10.79
C LEU A 31 -15.68 29.80 9.34
N GLU A 32 -14.98 28.97 8.57
CA GLU A 32 -14.58 29.25 7.20
C GLU A 32 -14.80 28.05 6.28
N LEU A 33 -14.93 28.33 4.99
CA LEU A 33 -15.00 27.34 3.93
C LEU A 33 -13.58 27.05 3.43
N LEU A 34 -13.16 25.79 3.48
CA LEU A 34 -11.89 25.36 2.88
C LEU A 34 -12.07 25.01 1.41
N SER A 35 -13.11 24.25 1.09
CA SER A 35 -13.44 23.84 -0.28
C SER A 35 -14.93 23.51 -0.40
N SER A 36 -15.48 23.64 -1.60
CA SER A 36 -16.81 23.14 -1.95
C SER A 36 -16.80 22.51 -3.34
N GLY A 37 -17.63 21.48 -3.52
CA GLY A 37 -17.86 20.83 -4.80
C GLY A 37 -19.33 20.92 -5.22
N THR A 38 -19.73 20.07 -6.16
CA THR A 38 -21.13 19.97 -6.63
C THR A 38 -22.07 19.41 -5.55
N ASN A 39 -21.57 18.53 -4.67
CA ASN A 39 -22.38 17.85 -3.64
C ASN A 39 -21.78 17.86 -2.22
N PHE A 40 -20.71 18.62 -1.99
CA PHE A 40 -20.04 18.67 -0.70
C PHE A 40 -19.49 20.05 -0.35
N ALA A 41 -19.18 20.23 0.94
CA ALA A 41 -18.41 21.36 1.45
C ALA A 41 -17.53 20.92 2.62
N VAL A 42 -16.29 21.39 2.66
CA VAL A 42 -15.36 21.19 3.78
C VAL A 42 -15.25 22.49 4.55
N VAL A 43 -15.63 22.46 5.82
CA VAL A 43 -15.62 23.63 6.70
C VAL A 43 -14.64 23.41 7.84
N ARG A 44 -14.02 24.50 8.29
CA ARG A 44 -13.10 24.52 9.42
C ARG A 44 -13.46 25.64 10.39
N PHE A 45 -13.16 25.45 11.67
CA PHE A 45 -13.28 26.45 12.71
C PHE A 45 -12.22 26.27 13.80
N GLU A 46 -12.10 27.22 14.72
CA GLU A 46 -11.16 27.12 15.84
C GLU A 46 -11.70 26.24 16.99
N PRO A 47 -10.84 25.43 17.63
CA PRO A 47 -11.24 24.65 18.80
C PRO A 47 -11.65 25.56 19.97
N VAL A 48 -12.76 25.21 20.63
CA VAL A 48 -13.22 25.84 21.87
C VAL A 48 -12.69 25.04 23.06
N ALA A 49 -11.95 25.69 23.95
CA ALA A 49 -11.43 25.06 25.17
C ALA A 49 -12.59 24.53 26.04
N GLY A 50 -12.54 23.24 26.40
CA GLY A 50 -13.56 22.59 27.23
C GLY A 50 -14.72 21.96 26.45
N ALA A 51 -14.79 22.10 25.12
CA ALA A 51 -15.79 21.44 24.30
C ALA A 51 -15.48 19.94 24.11
N SER A 52 -16.49 19.08 24.22
CA SER A 52 -16.40 17.65 23.88
C SER A 52 -16.85 17.34 22.46
N ASP A 53 -17.76 18.15 21.92
CA ASP A 53 -18.37 17.98 20.61
C ASP A 53 -18.82 19.34 20.04
N TYR A 54 -19.15 19.33 18.75
CA TYR A 54 -19.72 20.48 18.07
C TYR A 54 -20.98 20.07 17.31
N THR A 55 -21.87 21.03 17.08
CA THR A 55 -23.05 20.84 16.25
C THR A 55 -23.10 21.89 15.16
N ILE A 56 -23.19 21.43 13.92
CA ILE A 56 -23.38 22.27 12.74
C ILE A 56 -24.88 22.42 12.50
N LEU A 57 -25.36 23.66 12.58
CA LEU A 57 -26.68 24.07 12.13
C LEU A 57 -26.59 24.50 10.66
N MET A 58 -27.51 24.04 9.83
CA MET A 58 -27.44 24.28 8.38
C MET A 58 -28.83 24.44 7.78
N GLY A 59 -28.97 25.34 6.81
CA GLY A 59 -30.18 25.48 6.04
C GLY A 59 -29.94 26.08 4.65
N THR A 60 -30.96 26.04 3.80
CA THR A 60 -30.95 26.69 2.47
C THR A 60 -31.43 28.14 2.53
N GLU A 61 -31.82 28.61 3.72
CA GLU A 61 -32.26 29.97 3.99
C GLU A 61 -31.43 30.52 5.17
N PRO A 62 -30.98 31.79 5.11
CA PRO A 62 -30.21 32.40 6.18
C PRO A 62 -31.09 32.67 7.39
N VAL A 63 -30.53 32.51 8.59
CA VAL A 63 -31.24 32.78 9.85
C VAL A 63 -30.77 34.14 10.38
N SER A 64 -31.64 35.15 10.24
CA SER A 64 -31.33 36.54 10.60
C SER A 64 -32.08 37.06 11.83
N LYS A 65 -33.11 36.35 12.32
CA LYS A 65 -33.89 36.73 13.51
C LYS A 65 -33.60 35.81 14.68
N VAL A 66 -33.55 36.39 15.88
CA VAL A 66 -33.42 35.63 17.13
C VAL A 66 -34.65 34.75 17.31
N GLY A 67 -34.46 33.42 17.35
CA GLY A 67 -35.51 32.43 17.56
C GLY A 67 -35.91 31.61 16.31
N ASP A 68 -35.44 32.02 15.12
CA ASP A 68 -35.61 31.22 13.90
C ASP A 68 -34.64 30.03 13.90
N ALA A 69 -35.06 28.92 13.30
CA ALA A 69 -34.27 27.70 13.18
C ALA A 69 -33.89 27.44 11.73
N TYR A 70 -32.73 26.85 11.52
CA TYR A 70 -32.36 26.37 10.19
C TYR A 70 -33.28 25.22 9.74
N ASN A 71 -33.51 25.13 8.43
CA ASN A 71 -34.48 24.22 7.84
C ASN A 71 -33.95 22.81 7.53
N LEU A 72 -32.69 22.49 7.85
CA LEU A 72 -32.13 21.14 7.74
C LEU A 72 -31.76 20.55 9.11
N PRO A 73 -31.70 19.21 9.24
CA PRO A 73 -31.30 18.57 10.47
C PRO A 73 -29.89 18.99 10.92
N PRO A 74 -29.67 19.21 12.22
CA PRO A 74 -28.35 19.54 12.74
C PRO A 74 -27.41 18.33 12.66
N ILE A 75 -26.14 18.59 12.35
CA ILE A 75 -25.09 17.57 12.25
C ILE A 75 -24.23 17.63 13.50
N LYS A 76 -24.21 16.54 14.27
CA LYS A 76 -23.31 16.40 15.43
C LYS A 76 -21.97 15.85 14.97
N ILE A 77 -20.89 16.50 15.39
CA ILE A 77 -19.52 16.11 15.10
C ILE A 77 -18.75 16.00 16.42
N SER A 78 -17.75 15.12 16.48
CA SER A 78 -16.90 14.95 17.66
C SER A 78 -16.01 16.19 17.89
N ASN A 79 -14.91 16.06 18.61
CA ASN A 79 -13.93 17.14 18.81
C ASN A 79 -13.14 17.54 17.53
N ASN A 80 -13.55 17.07 16.35
CA ASN A 80 -12.96 17.47 15.08
C ASN A 80 -13.40 18.91 14.72
N THR A 81 -12.44 19.75 14.37
CA THR A 81 -12.67 21.15 14.00
C THR A 81 -12.63 21.39 12.49
N GLU A 82 -12.50 20.31 11.72
CA GLU A 82 -12.63 20.25 10.27
C GLU A 82 -13.65 19.16 9.92
N TYR A 83 -14.58 19.45 9.02
CA TYR A 83 -15.65 18.50 8.69
C TYR A 83 -16.11 18.61 7.23
N ARG A 84 -16.28 17.45 6.57
CA ARG A 84 -16.83 17.32 5.22
C ARG A 84 -18.33 17.04 5.27
N ILE A 85 -19.12 18.03 4.88
CA ILE A 85 -20.55 17.92 4.67
C ILE A 85 -20.78 17.32 3.29
N SER A 86 -21.52 16.22 3.22
CA SER A 86 -21.82 15.49 1.97
C SER A 86 -23.32 15.52 1.65
N ASN A 87 -23.69 15.07 0.45
CA ASN A 87 -25.08 15.00 -0.04
C ASN A 87 -25.77 16.38 -0.14
N LEU A 88 -24.99 17.43 -0.40
CA LEU A 88 -25.55 18.73 -0.77
C LEU A 88 -26.12 18.67 -2.20
N LEU A 89 -27.15 19.46 -2.44
CA LEU A 89 -27.74 19.62 -3.76
C LEU A 89 -26.85 20.56 -4.59
N GLU A 90 -26.69 20.23 -5.86
CA GLU A 90 -25.94 21.03 -6.83
C GLU A 90 -26.57 22.41 -7.04
N ASN A 91 -25.74 23.42 -7.30
CA ASN A 91 -26.16 24.79 -7.56
C ASN A 91 -27.12 25.32 -6.47
N LYS A 92 -26.79 25.04 -5.21
CA LYS A 92 -27.53 25.50 -4.04
C LYS A 92 -26.61 26.21 -3.08
N THR A 93 -27.18 27.25 -2.47
CA THR A 93 -26.54 27.99 -1.39
C THR A 93 -27.07 27.47 -0.05
N TYR A 94 -26.13 27.22 0.87
CA TYR A 94 -26.35 26.79 2.23
C TYR A 94 -25.78 27.83 3.20
N TYR A 95 -26.41 27.94 4.36
CA TYR A 95 -26.04 28.84 5.44
C TYR A 95 -25.78 28.01 6.67
N LEU A 96 -24.61 28.21 7.31
CA LEU A 96 -24.14 27.37 8.38
C LEU A 96 -23.72 28.18 9.60
N ARG A 97 -23.97 27.61 10.77
CA ARG A 97 -23.40 28.05 12.04
C ARG A 97 -22.99 26.85 12.86
N VAL A 98 -22.00 27.03 13.72
CA VAL A 98 -21.51 26.00 14.63
C VAL A 98 -21.63 26.48 16.06
N PHE A 99 -21.99 25.58 16.96
CA PHE A 99 -21.86 25.79 18.40
C PHE A 99 -21.13 24.61 19.04
N ALA A 100 -20.44 24.90 20.14
CA ALA A 100 -19.70 23.92 20.91
C ALA A 100 -20.58 23.39 22.05
N SER A 101 -20.43 22.11 22.40
CA SER A 101 -21.08 21.53 23.58
C SER A 101 -20.09 20.76 24.44
N SER A 102 -20.41 20.67 25.72
CA SER A 102 -19.80 19.79 26.71
C SER A 102 -20.89 18.93 27.36
N ALA A 103 -20.50 18.03 28.26
CA ALA A 103 -21.47 17.24 29.02
C ALA A 103 -22.38 18.09 29.94
N GLN A 104 -22.03 19.35 30.21
CA GLN A 104 -22.73 20.21 31.17
C GLN A 104 -23.38 21.44 30.52
N GLU A 105 -22.93 21.88 29.35
CA GLU A 105 -23.34 23.16 28.76
C GLU A 105 -23.11 23.24 27.25
N THR A 106 -23.74 24.22 26.61
CA THR A 106 -23.52 24.59 25.20
C THR A 106 -23.00 26.03 25.14
N SER A 107 -22.20 26.36 24.13
CA SER A 107 -21.69 27.72 23.95
C SER A 107 -22.84 28.72 23.89
N GLN A 108 -22.71 29.83 24.62
CA GLN A 108 -23.77 30.84 24.74
C GLN A 108 -24.07 31.52 23.39
N TYR A 109 -23.08 31.57 22.51
CA TYR A 109 -23.19 32.19 21.20
C TYR A 109 -22.82 31.19 20.10
N LEU A 110 -23.54 31.29 18.99
CA LEU A 110 -23.22 30.60 17.73
C LEU A 110 -22.00 31.28 17.08
N SER A 111 -21.33 30.57 16.18
CA SER A 111 -20.33 31.16 15.29
C SER A 111 -20.91 32.27 14.39
N ASN A 112 -20.02 32.94 13.65
CA ASN A 112 -20.41 33.67 12.44
C ASN A 112 -21.19 32.75 11.48
N GLU A 113 -22.15 33.31 10.75
CA GLU A 113 -22.84 32.56 9.69
C GLU A 113 -21.91 32.45 8.47
N LEU A 114 -21.66 31.23 8.03
CA LEU A 114 -20.92 30.93 6.81
C LEU A 114 -21.91 30.69 5.67
N THR A 115 -21.70 31.36 4.55
CA THR A 115 -22.44 31.09 3.30
C THR A 115 -21.61 30.17 2.42
N VAL A 116 -22.18 29.05 1.99
CA VAL A 116 -21.54 28.04 1.13
C VAL A 116 -22.39 27.89 -0.11
N SER A 117 -21.78 28.01 -1.29
CA SER A 117 -22.47 27.67 -2.54
C SER A 117 -21.82 26.44 -3.14
N THR A 118 -22.63 25.43 -3.45
CA THR A 118 -22.18 24.30 -4.27
C THR A 118 -21.99 24.79 -5.70
N ALA A 119 -20.95 24.29 -6.36
CA ALA A 119 -20.67 24.65 -7.73
C ALA A 119 -21.83 24.24 -8.66
N VAL A 120 -21.99 24.99 -9.76
CA VAL A 120 -22.78 24.53 -10.90
C VAL A 120 -21.86 23.66 -11.75
N ASP A 121 -22.32 22.47 -12.15
CA ASP A 121 -21.63 21.67 -13.15
C ASP A 121 -21.76 22.34 -14.52
N LYS A 122 -20.94 23.38 -14.74
CA LYS A 122 -20.78 24.08 -16.01
C LYS A 122 -19.29 24.11 -16.32
N ASP A 123 -18.90 23.19 -17.18
CA ASP A 123 -17.64 23.18 -17.94
C ASP A 123 -16.37 22.66 -17.24
N LEU A 124 -16.40 21.45 -16.68
CA LEU A 124 -15.17 20.67 -16.42
C LEU A 124 -15.28 19.20 -16.85
N PHE A 125 -15.92 18.95 -17.99
CA PHE A 125 -16.01 17.59 -18.54
C PHE A 125 -15.21 17.48 -19.84
N VAL A 126 -13.99 16.93 -19.75
CA VAL A 126 -13.33 16.31 -20.89
C VAL A 126 -13.40 14.80 -20.64
N ALA A 127 -14.33 14.12 -21.31
CA ALA A 127 -14.35 12.65 -21.28
C ALA A 127 -12.94 12.13 -21.64
N PRO A 128 -12.44 11.09 -20.96
CA PRO A 128 -11.16 10.49 -21.32
C PRO A 128 -11.21 10.12 -22.80
N GLN A 129 -10.28 10.70 -23.56
CA GLN A 129 -10.16 10.42 -24.98
C GLN A 129 -9.27 9.21 -25.15
N ILE A 130 -9.81 8.19 -25.79
CA ILE A 130 -9.04 7.01 -26.16
C ILE A 130 -8.29 7.31 -27.46
N GLN A 131 -6.98 7.17 -27.41
CA GLN A 131 -6.10 7.24 -28.56
C GLN A 131 -6.21 5.97 -29.40
N ASP A 132 -6.15 4.80 -28.75
CA ASP A 132 -6.21 3.50 -29.41
C ASP A 132 -6.82 2.41 -28.53
N ILE A 133 -7.44 1.42 -29.17
CA ILE A 133 -7.89 0.18 -28.53
C ILE A 133 -7.28 -1.00 -29.26
N GLN A 134 -6.38 -1.69 -28.57
CA GLN A 134 -5.79 -2.91 -29.07
C GLN A 134 -6.47 -4.13 -28.45
N VAL A 135 -7.05 -4.98 -29.29
CA VAL A 135 -7.52 -6.29 -28.85
C VAL A 135 -6.30 -7.22 -28.73
N LEU A 136 -5.90 -7.54 -27.50
CA LEU A 136 -4.73 -8.41 -27.26
C LEU A 136 -5.09 -9.89 -27.43
N ASN A 137 -6.28 -10.28 -26.98
CA ASN A 137 -6.89 -11.60 -27.20
C ASN A 137 -8.41 -11.54 -26.95
N THR A 138 -9.10 -12.69 -26.93
CA THR A 138 -10.55 -12.73 -26.74
C THR A 138 -11.00 -12.24 -25.37
N ARG A 139 -10.14 -12.14 -24.36
CA ARG A 139 -10.49 -11.64 -23.01
C ARG A 139 -9.71 -10.42 -22.57
N GLN A 140 -8.88 -9.85 -23.44
CA GLN A 140 -8.01 -8.74 -23.05
C GLN A 140 -8.00 -7.63 -24.09
N LEU A 141 -8.13 -6.41 -23.57
CA LEU A 141 -8.01 -5.16 -24.31
C LEU A 141 -6.89 -4.33 -23.71
N GLN A 142 -6.09 -3.70 -24.53
CA GLN A 142 -5.29 -2.55 -24.12
C GLN A 142 -6.01 -1.27 -24.55
N LEU A 143 -6.09 -0.31 -23.65
CA LEU A 143 -6.67 1.00 -23.87
C LEU A 143 -5.57 2.03 -23.66
N ASP A 144 -5.30 2.80 -24.71
CA ASP A 144 -4.32 3.89 -24.69
C ASP A 144 -5.09 5.22 -24.67
N PHE A 145 -4.82 6.09 -23.69
CA PHE A 145 -5.46 7.39 -23.57
C PHE A 145 -4.60 8.52 -24.12
N VAL A 146 -5.26 9.52 -24.69
CA VAL A 146 -4.62 10.74 -25.16
C VAL A 146 -4.04 11.55 -23.99
N ASN A 147 -4.75 11.58 -22.86
CA ASN A 147 -4.38 12.33 -21.68
C ASN A 147 -3.98 11.38 -20.55
N LYS A 148 -3.14 11.87 -19.64
CA LYS A 148 -2.84 11.17 -18.39
C LYS A 148 -4.10 11.00 -17.56
N MET A 149 -4.21 9.86 -16.90
CA MET A 149 -5.35 9.45 -16.09
C MET A 149 -4.89 9.17 -14.66
N ASP A 150 -5.64 9.67 -13.68
CA ASP A 150 -5.49 9.24 -12.28
C ASP A 150 -6.35 7.99 -12.04
N PHE A 151 -5.70 6.86 -11.78
CA PHE A 151 -6.34 5.58 -11.52
C PHE A 151 -6.45 5.24 -10.03
N ASN A 152 -6.15 6.19 -9.13
CA ASN A 152 -6.00 5.95 -7.69
C ASN A 152 -7.34 5.93 -6.90
N LEU A 153 -8.47 5.71 -7.58
CA LEU A 153 -9.80 5.62 -6.98
C LEU A 153 -10.20 4.16 -6.78
N GLU A 154 -10.42 3.78 -5.52
CA GLU A 154 -10.83 2.44 -5.05
C GLU A 154 -11.79 1.69 -6.02
N LEU A 155 -11.21 0.82 -6.84
CA LEU A 155 -11.71 -0.41 -7.47
C LEU A 155 -13.25 -0.59 -7.62
N GLN A 156 -13.86 0.21 -8.50
CA GLN A 156 -15.09 -0.16 -9.20
C GLN A 156 -14.81 -0.06 -10.71
N PRO A 157 -15.43 -0.89 -11.58
CA PRO A 157 -15.12 -0.89 -13.00
C PRO A 157 -15.47 0.48 -13.59
N LEU A 158 -14.45 1.26 -13.92
CA LEU A 158 -14.56 2.62 -14.47
C LEU A 158 -15.24 2.60 -15.85
N PHE A 159 -15.11 1.48 -16.57
CA PHE A 159 -15.67 1.29 -17.89
C PHE A 159 -16.55 0.03 -17.96
N SER A 160 -17.44 0.01 -18.94
CA SER A 160 -18.30 -1.11 -19.32
C SER A 160 -18.19 -1.30 -20.81
N LEU A 161 -18.16 -2.55 -21.25
CA LEU A 161 -18.04 -2.89 -22.66
C LEU A 161 -19.37 -3.45 -23.14
N HIS A 162 -19.95 -2.86 -24.18
CA HIS A 162 -21.24 -3.28 -24.73
C HIS A 162 -21.07 -3.72 -26.17
N ARG A 163 -21.63 -4.87 -26.53
CA ARG A 163 -21.70 -5.28 -27.93
C ARG A 163 -22.77 -4.46 -28.65
N MET A 164 -22.45 -3.90 -29.81
CA MET A 164 -23.36 -3.00 -30.54
C MET A 164 -24.61 -3.71 -31.10
N LEU A 165 -24.54 -5.02 -31.37
CA LEU A 165 -25.62 -5.75 -32.03
C LEU A 165 -26.82 -5.99 -31.10
N ASP A 166 -26.56 -6.33 -29.84
CA ASP A 166 -27.55 -6.79 -28.87
C ASP A 166 -27.48 -6.06 -27.52
N ASP A 167 -26.59 -5.07 -27.39
CA ASP A 167 -26.29 -4.32 -26.17
C ASP A 167 -25.86 -5.20 -24.98
N SER A 168 -25.37 -6.43 -25.26
CA SER A 168 -24.87 -7.34 -24.22
C SER A 168 -23.65 -6.75 -23.51
N ALA A 169 -23.79 -6.57 -22.20
CA ALA A 169 -22.74 -6.03 -21.35
C ALA A 169 -21.69 -7.10 -21.04
N HIS A 170 -20.44 -6.83 -21.39
CA HIS A 170 -19.27 -7.57 -20.96
C HIS A 170 -18.72 -6.84 -19.72
N ILE A 171 -18.75 -7.51 -18.58
CA ILE A 171 -18.30 -6.94 -17.31
C ILE A 171 -16.77 -6.98 -17.29
N LEU A 172 -16.14 -5.87 -16.87
CA LEU A 172 -14.70 -5.84 -16.65
C LEU A 172 -14.36 -6.62 -15.38
N LYS A 173 -13.47 -7.59 -15.49
CA LYS A 173 -13.08 -8.46 -14.37
C LYS A 173 -11.97 -7.84 -13.54
N SER A 174 -10.95 -7.30 -14.20
CA SER A 174 -9.82 -6.62 -13.54
C SER A 174 -9.13 -5.66 -14.50
N ILE A 175 -8.42 -4.68 -13.94
CA ILE A 175 -7.66 -3.67 -14.68
C ILE A 175 -6.21 -3.77 -14.21
N VAL A 176 -5.27 -3.83 -15.14
CA VAL A 176 -3.84 -3.69 -14.88
C VAL A 176 -3.38 -2.36 -15.45
N ILE A 177 -2.92 -1.48 -14.59
CA ILE A 177 -2.37 -0.18 -14.97
C ILE A 177 -0.93 -0.42 -15.40
N LYS A 178 -0.59 -0.13 -16.66
CA LYS A 178 0.80 -0.20 -17.14
C LYS A 178 1.54 1.10 -16.85
N ASP A 179 0.86 2.23 -17.04
CA ASP A 179 1.35 3.58 -16.77
C ASP A 179 0.16 4.57 -16.67
N GLU A 180 0.45 5.88 -16.56
CA GLU A 180 -0.55 6.95 -16.45
C GLU A 180 -1.42 7.13 -17.72
N GLN A 181 -1.14 6.45 -18.84
CA GLN A 181 -1.85 6.58 -20.11
C GLN A 181 -2.34 5.24 -20.68
N THR A 182 -1.87 4.12 -20.14
CA THR A 182 -2.09 2.80 -20.70
C THR A 182 -2.69 1.88 -19.65
N LEU A 183 -3.87 1.31 -19.94
CA LEU A 183 -4.41 0.20 -19.15
C LEU A 183 -4.60 -1.08 -19.97
N THR A 184 -4.47 -2.22 -19.29
CA THR A 184 -4.92 -3.51 -19.80
C THR A 184 -6.16 -3.95 -19.03
N VAL A 185 -7.23 -4.23 -19.75
CA VAL A 185 -8.53 -4.65 -19.23
C VAL A 185 -8.70 -6.15 -19.44
N ASN A 186 -9.01 -6.87 -18.37
CA ASN A 186 -9.44 -8.26 -18.44
C ASN A 186 -10.97 -8.34 -18.43
N LEU A 187 -11.54 -9.11 -19.36
CA LEU A 187 -12.97 -9.27 -19.55
C LEU A 187 -13.47 -10.53 -18.84
N THR A 188 -14.71 -10.49 -18.37
CA THR A 188 -15.41 -11.66 -17.81
C THR A 188 -15.88 -12.66 -18.86
N ALA A 189 -15.97 -12.25 -20.12
CA ALA A 189 -16.44 -13.05 -21.24
C ALA A 189 -15.60 -12.81 -22.50
N ASP A 190 -15.59 -13.80 -23.40
CA ASP A 190 -14.87 -13.74 -24.67
C ASP A 190 -15.51 -12.76 -25.66
N LEU A 191 -14.67 -11.97 -26.32
CA LEU A 191 -15.04 -11.13 -27.44
C LEU A 191 -15.37 -11.99 -28.66
N GLU A 192 -16.52 -11.71 -29.28
CA GLU A 192 -16.93 -12.38 -30.50
C GLU A 192 -16.21 -11.79 -31.71
N ARG A 193 -15.59 -12.65 -32.52
CA ARG A 193 -14.97 -12.26 -33.79
C ARG A 193 -16.00 -11.58 -34.70
N ASN A 194 -15.56 -10.61 -35.50
CA ASN A 194 -16.40 -9.81 -36.40
C ASN A 194 -17.55 -9.07 -35.69
N SER A 195 -17.42 -8.82 -34.38
CA SER A 195 -18.39 -8.03 -33.63
C SER A 195 -17.85 -6.64 -33.33
N ALA A 196 -18.77 -5.68 -33.31
CA ALA A 196 -18.50 -4.30 -32.94
C ALA A 196 -18.88 -4.07 -31.48
N TYR A 197 -18.03 -3.34 -30.77
CA TYR A 197 -18.16 -3.05 -29.35
C TYR A 197 -18.03 -1.56 -29.07
N GLU A 198 -18.73 -1.11 -28.02
CA GLU A 198 -18.67 0.24 -27.47
C GLU A 198 -18.12 0.19 -26.05
N LEU A 199 -17.12 1.01 -25.78
CA LEU A 199 -16.65 1.24 -24.43
C LEU A 199 -17.40 2.45 -23.84
N ARG A 200 -18.02 2.24 -22.67
CA ARG A 200 -18.83 3.24 -21.97
C ARG A 200 -18.32 3.47 -20.55
N ILE A 201 -18.43 4.70 -20.06
CA ILE A 201 -18.12 5.05 -18.67
C ILE A 201 -19.25 4.59 -17.73
N VAL A 202 -18.89 3.86 -16.67
CA VAL A 202 -19.84 3.37 -15.65
C VAL A 202 -20.20 4.52 -14.69
N PRO A 203 -21.43 4.58 -14.16
CA PRO A 203 -21.79 5.58 -13.16
C PRO A 203 -20.94 5.38 -11.90
N LYS A 204 -20.28 6.46 -11.42
CA LYS A 204 -19.42 6.57 -10.20
C LYS A 204 -17.90 6.69 -10.46
N LEU A 205 -17.50 7.20 -11.62
CA LEU A 205 -16.14 7.74 -11.77
C LEU A 205 -16.09 9.11 -11.09
N PHE A 206 -14.98 9.45 -10.43
CA PHE A 206 -14.73 10.79 -9.91
C PHE A 206 -13.45 11.35 -10.55
N ASP A 207 -13.36 12.65 -10.75
CA ASP A 207 -12.07 13.28 -11.11
C ASP A 207 -11.18 13.47 -9.86
N GLU A 208 -9.95 13.96 -10.07
CA GLU A 208 -8.98 14.28 -8.99
C GLU A 208 -9.55 15.26 -7.94
N ASP A 209 -10.57 16.04 -8.32
CA ASP A 209 -11.26 17.02 -7.49
C ASP A 209 -12.52 16.44 -6.79
N GLY A 210 -12.84 15.15 -7.01
CA GLY A 210 -13.94 14.44 -6.39
C GLY A 210 -15.32 14.70 -7.01
N ASN A 211 -15.39 15.19 -8.25
CA ASN A 211 -16.64 15.41 -8.99
C ASN A 211 -17.12 14.13 -9.66
N GLN A 212 -18.41 13.79 -9.51
CA GLN A 212 -18.98 12.59 -10.13
C GLN A 212 -19.08 12.75 -11.65
N ILE A 213 -18.34 11.93 -12.38
CA ILE A 213 -18.37 11.78 -13.82
C ILE A 213 -19.71 11.10 -14.20
N SER A 214 -20.51 11.78 -15.03
CA SER A 214 -21.87 11.37 -15.35
C SER A 214 -21.97 10.19 -16.34
N LYS A 215 -23.21 9.68 -16.49
CA LYS A 215 -23.64 8.31 -16.84
C LYS A 215 -23.39 7.87 -18.29
N ASN A 216 -22.82 6.67 -18.47
CA ASN A 216 -22.98 5.80 -19.65
C ASN A 216 -22.61 6.44 -21.01
N GLN A 217 -21.66 7.37 -21.01
CA GLN A 217 -21.16 7.98 -22.24
C GLN A 217 -20.27 6.98 -23.00
N ILE A 218 -20.53 6.82 -24.30
CA ILE A 218 -19.65 6.09 -25.22
C ILE A 218 -18.38 6.92 -25.41
N ILE A 219 -17.23 6.36 -25.05
CA ILE A 219 -15.92 7.01 -25.19
C ILE A 219 -15.08 6.43 -26.33
N ALA A 220 -15.41 5.22 -26.79
CA ALA A 220 -14.78 4.60 -27.93
C ALA A 220 -15.67 3.52 -28.55
N GLN A 221 -15.44 3.25 -29.83
CA GLN A 221 -16.03 2.13 -30.58
C GLN A 221 -14.92 1.41 -31.34
N PHE A 222 -14.97 0.08 -31.37
CA PHE A 222 -13.99 -0.72 -32.10
C PHE A 222 -14.63 -2.00 -32.66
N ASN A 223 -14.00 -2.55 -33.69
CA ASN A 223 -14.37 -3.83 -34.27
C ASN A 223 -13.33 -4.88 -33.90
N VAL A 224 -13.79 -6.08 -33.57
CA VAL A 224 -12.92 -7.26 -33.46
C VAL A 224 -12.70 -7.80 -34.87
N GLU A 225 -11.65 -7.33 -35.55
CA GLU A 225 -11.35 -7.71 -36.94
C GLU A 225 -10.94 -9.19 -37.10
N THR A 226 -11.22 -9.75 -38.28
CA THR A 226 -11.06 -11.17 -38.62
C THR A 226 -9.63 -11.61 -38.97
N THR A 227 -8.64 -10.71 -38.94
CA THR A 227 -7.25 -11.06 -39.27
C THR A 227 -6.59 -11.77 -38.10
N VAL A 228 -7.10 -12.97 -37.83
CA VAL A 228 -6.68 -13.88 -36.76
C VAL A 228 -5.68 -14.88 -37.32
N SER A 229 -4.46 -14.43 -37.56
CA SER A 229 -3.29 -15.30 -37.32
C SER A 229 -2.75 -15.14 -35.91
N ASP A 230 -3.17 -14.08 -35.20
CA ASP A 230 -2.50 -13.61 -33.97
C ASP A 230 -3.38 -13.68 -32.72
N PHE A 231 -4.69 -14.02 -32.83
CA PHE A 231 -5.38 -14.49 -31.63
C PHE A 231 -4.85 -15.89 -31.36
N ALA A 232 -4.01 -16.01 -30.33
CA ALA A 232 -3.94 -17.28 -29.64
C ALA A 232 -5.37 -17.58 -29.18
N ASP A 233 -6.00 -18.55 -29.83
CA ASP A 233 -7.26 -19.09 -29.36
C ASP A 233 -7.00 -19.54 -27.92
N LEU A 234 -7.57 -18.85 -26.94
CA LEU A 234 -7.30 -19.16 -25.52
C LEU A 234 -7.65 -20.61 -25.23
N ASP A 235 -8.61 -21.18 -25.97
CA ASP A 235 -9.00 -22.59 -25.90
C ASP A 235 -7.91 -23.55 -26.45
N SER A 236 -6.98 -23.05 -27.26
CA SER A 236 -5.82 -23.79 -27.75
C SER A 236 -4.57 -23.64 -26.86
N LEU A 237 -4.57 -22.66 -25.95
CA LEU A 237 -3.47 -22.44 -25.02
C LEU A 237 -3.64 -23.31 -23.78
N GLU A 238 -2.52 -23.78 -23.24
CA GLU A 238 -2.57 -24.51 -21.98
C GLU A 238 -2.96 -23.58 -20.83
N PRO A 239 -3.84 -24.02 -19.91
CA PRO A 239 -4.21 -23.25 -18.73
C PRO A 239 -2.98 -22.94 -17.87
N LEU A 240 -3.09 -21.95 -16.99
CA LEU A 240 -2.03 -21.67 -16.00
C LEU A 240 -1.85 -22.89 -15.10
N LYS A 241 -0.60 -23.31 -14.90
CA LYS A 241 -0.24 -24.45 -14.03
C LYS A 241 0.93 -24.09 -13.14
N ILE A 242 0.96 -24.64 -11.94
CA ILE A 242 2.16 -24.62 -11.10
C ILE A 242 3.13 -25.66 -11.64
N LEU A 243 4.35 -25.24 -11.97
CA LEU A 243 5.42 -26.15 -12.39
C LEU A 243 6.21 -26.67 -11.19
N SER A 244 6.48 -25.79 -10.21
CA SER A 244 7.22 -26.14 -9.01
C SER A 244 7.01 -25.10 -7.92
N ALA A 245 7.11 -25.53 -6.67
CA ALA A 245 7.32 -24.66 -5.53
C ALA A 245 8.53 -25.16 -4.73
N ILE A 246 9.33 -24.23 -4.23
CA ILE A 246 10.44 -24.51 -3.32
C ILE A 246 10.32 -23.58 -2.11
N ALA A 247 10.66 -24.07 -0.93
CA ALA A 247 10.98 -23.18 0.17
C ALA A 247 12.28 -22.45 -0.19
N PHE A 248 12.20 -21.13 -0.33
CA PHE A 248 13.32 -20.29 -0.73
C PHE A 248 14.24 -20.03 0.47
N ASP A 249 13.66 -19.77 1.63
CA ASP A 249 14.33 -19.66 2.92
C ASP A 249 13.40 -20.09 4.08
N SER A 250 13.68 -19.65 5.31
CA SER A 250 12.87 -19.96 6.51
C SER A 250 11.54 -19.19 6.61
N SER A 251 11.22 -18.35 5.64
CA SER A 251 10.10 -17.39 5.66
C SER A 251 9.52 -17.12 4.28
N ALA A 252 9.96 -17.86 3.25
CA ALA A 252 9.51 -17.61 1.90
C ALA A 252 9.41 -18.89 1.06
N PHE A 253 8.39 -18.95 0.20
CA PHE A 253 8.26 -19.93 -0.88
C PHE A 253 8.43 -19.24 -2.24
N GLU A 254 9.26 -19.78 -3.12
CA GLU A 254 9.30 -19.41 -4.54
C GLU A 254 8.42 -20.39 -5.32
N VAL A 255 7.44 -19.87 -6.04
CA VAL A 255 6.53 -20.66 -6.89
C VAL A 255 6.75 -20.28 -8.34
N THR A 256 6.91 -21.28 -9.21
CA THR A 256 7.11 -21.14 -10.66
C THR A 256 5.90 -21.68 -11.40
N PHE A 257 5.39 -20.92 -12.37
CA PHE A 257 4.23 -21.24 -13.19
C PHE A 257 4.58 -21.54 -14.66
N SER A 258 3.65 -22.14 -15.38
CA SER A 258 3.77 -22.45 -16.81
C SER A 258 3.79 -21.20 -17.70
N SER A 259 3.27 -20.08 -17.22
CA SER A 259 3.22 -18.79 -17.91
C SER A 259 3.24 -17.65 -16.90
N GLU A 260 3.46 -16.43 -17.40
CA GLU A 260 3.46 -15.21 -16.60
C GLU A 260 2.17 -15.07 -15.79
N VAL A 261 2.28 -14.75 -14.50
CA VAL A 261 1.12 -14.48 -13.64
C VAL A 261 0.68 -13.04 -13.86
N LEU A 262 -0.63 -12.80 -13.99
CA LEU A 262 -1.18 -11.45 -14.16
C LEU A 262 -0.78 -10.58 -12.95
N GLN A 263 -0.18 -9.42 -13.20
CA GLN A 263 0.20 -8.48 -12.14
C GLN A 263 -0.99 -7.66 -11.65
N GLY A 264 -0.92 -7.16 -10.41
CA GLY A 264 -1.96 -6.28 -9.83
C GLY A 264 -3.24 -6.98 -9.37
N GLN A 265 -3.33 -8.31 -9.47
CA GLN A 265 -4.35 -9.07 -8.75
C GLN A 265 -3.93 -9.23 -7.30
N ASP A 266 -4.91 -9.11 -6.39
CA ASP A 266 -4.73 -9.45 -4.98
C ASP A 266 -4.53 -10.96 -4.84
N LEU A 267 -3.32 -11.35 -4.47
CA LEU A 267 -2.91 -12.75 -4.37
C LEU A 267 -2.96 -13.28 -2.93
N VAL A 268 -2.94 -12.42 -1.91
CA VAL A 268 -2.86 -12.87 -0.51
C VAL A 268 -4.10 -13.69 -0.16
N ASP A 269 -5.28 -13.18 -0.51
CA ASP A 269 -6.57 -13.85 -0.27
C ASP A 269 -6.83 -15.05 -1.21
N LYS A 270 -5.94 -15.26 -2.18
CA LYS A 270 -6.04 -16.32 -3.20
C LYS A 270 -5.07 -17.47 -2.96
N ILE A 271 -4.31 -17.44 -1.87
CA ILE A 271 -3.32 -18.48 -1.57
C ILE A 271 -3.62 -19.06 -0.20
N ILE A 272 -3.65 -20.38 -0.14
CA ILE A 272 -3.78 -21.12 1.12
C ILE A 272 -2.52 -21.97 1.26
N ILE A 273 -1.81 -21.80 2.37
CA ILE A 273 -0.68 -22.65 2.75
C ILE A 273 -1.08 -23.44 3.99
N SER A 274 -1.04 -24.77 3.90
CA SER A 274 -1.38 -25.67 5.00
C SER A 274 -0.33 -26.76 5.17
N GLU A 275 -0.23 -27.36 6.35
CA GLU A 275 0.61 -28.53 6.55
C GLU A 275 0.03 -29.75 5.79
N THR A 276 0.88 -30.49 5.08
CA THR A 276 0.45 -31.60 4.19
C THR A 276 -0.32 -32.70 4.94
N HIS A 277 -0.06 -32.85 6.24
CA HIS A 277 -0.71 -33.85 7.10
C HIS A 277 -1.78 -33.27 8.04
N ASP A 278 -1.96 -31.95 8.02
CA ASP A 278 -2.97 -31.24 8.80
C ASP A 278 -3.44 -29.99 8.03
N SER A 279 -4.50 -30.16 7.23
CA SER A 279 -5.08 -29.08 6.44
C SER A 279 -5.72 -27.96 7.29
N THR A 280 -5.81 -28.13 8.61
CA THR A 280 -6.29 -27.08 9.53
C THR A 280 -5.15 -26.22 10.09
N ALA A 281 -3.91 -26.70 10.00
CA ALA A 281 -2.72 -25.96 10.36
C ALA A 281 -2.30 -25.04 9.20
N LEU A 282 -2.83 -23.82 9.20
CA LEU A 282 -2.55 -22.80 8.19
C LEU A 282 -1.27 -22.03 8.52
N LEU A 283 -0.47 -21.75 7.48
CA LEU A 283 0.67 -20.85 7.57
C LEU A 283 0.23 -19.45 7.10
N GLU A 284 0.43 -18.45 7.95
CA GLU A 284 0.08 -17.06 7.65
C GLU A 284 0.99 -16.50 6.54
N ILE A 285 0.35 -15.84 5.57
CA ILE A 285 1.00 -15.15 4.46
C ILE A 285 1.10 -13.67 4.84
N GLU A 286 2.31 -13.13 4.81
CA GLU A 286 2.56 -11.73 5.10
C GLU A 286 2.45 -10.88 3.83
N GLU A 287 2.99 -11.39 2.71
CA GLU A 287 3.03 -10.65 1.44
C GLU A 287 3.26 -11.62 0.26
N VAL A 288 2.87 -11.19 -0.94
CA VAL A 288 3.17 -11.90 -2.19
C VAL A 288 3.83 -10.93 -3.17
N LEU A 289 5.03 -11.26 -3.63
CA LEU A 289 5.82 -10.43 -4.53
C LEU A 289 5.90 -11.07 -5.92
N TYR A 290 5.64 -10.28 -6.96
CA TYR A 290 5.89 -10.67 -8.34
C TYR A 290 7.39 -10.59 -8.63
N ASN A 291 7.94 -11.60 -9.32
CA ASN A 291 9.33 -11.53 -9.76
C ASN A 291 9.41 -10.73 -11.07
N GLU A 292 10.01 -9.54 -11.00
CA GLU A 292 10.13 -8.64 -12.16
C GLU A 292 11.10 -9.17 -13.24
N PHE A 293 12.02 -10.07 -12.88
CA PHE A 293 13.02 -10.64 -13.79
C PHE A 293 12.57 -11.95 -14.44
N ASP A 294 11.73 -12.71 -13.74
CA ASP A 294 11.11 -13.93 -14.25
C ASP A 294 9.62 -13.89 -13.91
N LYS A 295 8.83 -13.35 -14.84
CA LYS A 295 7.42 -13.08 -14.60
C LYS A 295 6.56 -14.34 -14.45
N ASN A 296 7.14 -15.52 -14.69
CA ASN A 296 6.52 -16.80 -14.38
C ASN A 296 6.70 -17.19 -12.91
N LYS A 297 7.37 -16.38 -12.10
CA LYS A 297 7.64 -16.65 -10.69
C LYS A 297 7.03 -15.62 -9.77
N ILE A 298 6.63 -16.10 -8.59
CA ILE A 298 6.25 -15.26 -7.46
C ILE A 298 6.99 -15.74 -6.20
N LEU A 299 7.17 -14.83 -5.26
CA LEU A 299 7.67 -15.13 -3.92
C LEU A 299 6.54 -14.89 -2.91
N ILE A 300 6.25 -15.89 -2.09
CA ILE A 300 5.25 -15.80 -1.01
C ILE A 300 6.02 -15.66 0.28
N LEU A 301 5.89 -14.51 0.95
CA LEU A 301 6.43 -14.27 2.27
C LEU A 301 5.45 -14.76 3.33
N THR A 302 5.96 -15.50 4.30
CA THR A 302 5.17 -16.13 5.34
C THR A 302 5.82 -15.92 6.69
N GLN A 303 5.04 -16.18 7.74
CA GLN A 303 5.65 -16.47 9.03
C GLN A 303 6.63 -17.67 8.92
N LYS A 304 7.48 -17.83 9.94
CA LYS A 304 8.55 -18.84 9.96
C LYS A 304 8.08 -20.23 9.50
N ILE A 305 8.69 -20.73 8.43
CA ILE A 305 8.54 -22.08 7.89
C ILE A 305 9.24 -23.06 8.85
N LEU A 306 8.49 -24.07 9.28
CA LEU A 306 9.01 -25.14 10.14
C LEU A 306 9.52 -26.30 9.29
N ASP A 307 10.27 -27.21 9.92
CA ASP A 307 10.74 -28.45 9.27
C ASP A 307 9.57 -29.44 9.10
N LYS A 308 8.68 -29.12 8.16
CA LYS A 308 7.44 -29.84 7.83
C LYS A 308 7.18 -29.72 6.33
N ASP A 309 6.40 -30.65 5.79
CA ASP A 309 5.91 -30.57 4.41
C ASP A 309 4.65 -29.71 4.35
N TYR A 310 4.61 -28.78 3.41
CA TYR A 310 3.48 -27.88 3.19
C TYR A 310 2.80 -28.15 1.85
N GLN A 311 1.51 -27.86 1.79
CA GLN A 311 0.73 -27.80 0.58
C GLN A 311 0.34 -26.34 0.33
N ILE A 312 0.68 -25.85 -0.87
CA ILE A 312 0.29 -24.52 -1.33
C ILE A 312 -0.84 -24.71 -2.35
N GLU A 313 -1.96 -24.03 -2.13
CA GLU A 313 -3.13 -24.01 -2.99
C GLU A 313 -3.40 -22.58 -3.49
N PHE A 314 -3.67 -22.45 -4.78
CA PHE A 314 -4.00 -21.18 -5.43
C PHE A 314 -5.46 -21.15 -5.91
N LEU A 315 -6.19 -20.11 -5.58
CA LEU A 315 -7.60 -19.95 -5.92
C LEU A 315 -7.76 -18.82 -6.92
N GLU A 316 -8.41 -19.09 -8.05
CA GLU A 316 -8.86 -18.06 -8.99
C GLU A 316 -7.77 -17.06 -9.47
N ILE A 317 -6.51 -17.51 -9.54
CA ILE A 317 -5.42 -16.73 -10.14
C ILE A 317 -5.42 -16.88 -11.66
N GLN A 318 -4.92 -15.85 -12.35
CA GLN A 318 -4.86 -15.81 -13.81
C GLN A 318 -3.45 -15.54 -14.33
N SER A 319 -3.16 -16.04 -15.53
CA SER A 319 -1.97 -15.67 -16.28
C SER A 319 -2.12 -14.27 -16.87
N ALA A 320 -1.02 -13.65 -17.30
CA ALA A 320 -1.05 -12.37 -18.02
C ALA A 320 -1.81 -12.44 -19.35
N LEU A 321 -2.18 -13.63 -19.84
CA LEU A 321 -3.06 -13.83 -21.00
C LEU A 321 -4.53 -14.04 -20.61
N GLY A 322 -4.87 -13.98 -19.32
CA GLY A 322 -6.24 -14.20 -18.82
C GLY A 322 -6.63 -15.68 -18.64
N LEU A 323 -5.69 -16.62 -18.81
CA LEU A 323 -5.93 -18.04 -18.58
C LEU A 323 -5.98 -18.32 -17.09
N SER A 324 -7.08 -18.88 -16.61
CA SER A 324 -7.26 -19.16 -15.17
C SER A 324 -6.54 -20.46 -14.78
N ILE A 325 -6.07 -20.52 -13.53
CA ILE A 325 -5.63 -21.78 -12.95
C ILE A 325 -6.83 -22.72 -12.78
N LEU A 326 -6.65 -24.00 -13.12
CA LEU A 326 -7.66 -25.03 -12.91
C LEU A 326 -7.40 -25.77 -11.60
N PRO A 327 -8.43 -26.34 -10.93
CA PRO A 327 -8.28 -27.05 -9.66
C PRO A 327 -7.23 -28.18 -9.67
N GLU A 328 -7.09 -28.89 -10.80
CA GLU A 328 -6.09 -29.95 -10.94
C GLU A 328 -4.65 -29.43 -11.05
N ASN A 329 -4.46 -28.13 -11.31
CA ASN A 329 -3.16 -27.49 -11.47
C ASN A 329 -2.87 -26.46 -10.35
N SER A 330 -3.79 -26.29 -9.40
CA SER A 330 -3.77 -25.23 -8.39
C SER A 330 -3.04 -25.60 -7.10
N THR A 331 -2.69 -26.87 -6.92
CA THR A 331 -2.04 -27.35 -5.69
C THR A 331 -0.64 -27.87 -5.96
N VAL A 332 0.30 -27.56 -5.08
CA VAL A 332 1.66 -28.09 -5.09
C VAL A 332 2.11 -28.44 -3.68
N GLN A 333 2.78 -29.59 -3.53
CA GLN A 333 3.45 -29.94 -2.29
C GLN A 333 4.88 -29.43 -2.33
N VAL A 334 5.30 -28.83 -1.22
CA VAL A 334 6.64 -28.33 -1.02
C VAL A 334 7.17 -28.93 0.27
N GLY A 335 8.25 -29.70 0.15
CA GLY A 335 8.98 -30.13 1.33
C GLY A 335 9.65 -28.93 2.00
N SER A 336 9.90 -29.03 3.30
CA SER A 336 10.82 -28.08 3.93
C SER A 336 12.13 -28.06 3.12
N VAL A 337 12.78 -26.89 2.99
CA VAL A 337 14.23 -26.93 2.72
C VAL A 337 14.78 -27.88 3.77
N PRO A 338 15.70 -28.81 3.46
CA PRO A 338 16.55 -29.30 4.52
C PRO A 338 17.20 -28.04 5.07
N ILE A 339 16.66 -27.54 6.19
CA ILE A 339 17.36 -26.59 7.02
C ILE A 339 18.67 -27.33 7.19
N LYS A 340 19.74 -26.82 6.58
CA LYS A 340 21.05 -27.12 7.12
C LYS A 340 20.95 -26.46 8.48
N VAL A 341 20.43 -27.22 9.43
CA VAL A 341 20.63 -27.00 10.84
C VAL A 341 22.14 -27.09 10.90
N GLU A 342 22.80 -25.94 10.80
CA GLU A 342 24.14 -25.83 11.32
C GLU A 342 23.98 -26.28 12.77
N GLN A 343 24.44 -27.51 12.98
CA GLN A 343 24.34 -28.22 14.23
C GLN A 343 24.79 -27.28 15.33
N THR A 344 24.07 -27.30 16.44
CA THR A 344 24.45 -26.68 17.71
C THR A 344 25.97 -26.70 17.87
N PRO A 345 26.66 -25.55 17.93
CA PRO A 345 28.11 -25.58 17.81
C PRO A 345 28.70 -26.20 19.07
N ALA A 346 29.41 -27.32 18.87
CA ALA A 346 30.53 -27.65 19.72
C ALA A 346 31.53 -26.49 19.65
N ALA A 347 32.14 -26.13 20.78
CA ALA A 347 33.05 -25.00 20.92
C ALA A 347 34.11 -24.95 19.79
N GLY A 348 34.15 -23.83 19.05
CA GLY A 348 35.15 -23.57 18.00
C GLY A 348 34.63 -23.43 16.56
N LEU A 349 33.31 -23.31 16.33
CA LEU A 349 32.74 -23.05 15.00
C LEU A 349 32.19 -21.62 14.90
N ALA A 350 32.25 -21.07 13.68
CA ALA A 350 31.84 -19.71 13.36
C ALA A 350 30.39 -19.39 13.77
N PRO A 351 30.07 -18.10 14.05
CA PRO A 351 28.70 -17.70 14.37
C PRO A 351 27.72 -18.00 13.24
N VAL A 352 26.43 -18.10 13.59
CA VAL A 352 25.34 -18.25 12.63
C VAL A 352 25.16 -16.96 11.82
N ASN A 353 24.70 -17.09 10.57
CA ASN A 353 24.33 -15.96 9.73
C ASN A 353 23.14 -15.17 10.30
N VAL A 354 23.00 -13.91 9.90
CA VAL A 354 21.80 -13.10 10.18
C VAL A 354 20.67 -13.48 9.22
N SER A 355 19.42 -13.31 9.62
CA SER A 355 18.23 -13.57 8.77
C SER A 355 17.51 -12.25 8.43
N GLY A 356 16.46 -12.28 7.60
CA GLY A 356 15.62 -11.10 7.34
C GLY A 356 16.37 -9.87 6.81
N LEU A 357 17.48 -10.08 6.07
CA LEU A 357 18.33 -8.99 5.62
C LEU A 357 17.63 -8.16 4.55
N THR A 358 17.18 -6.97 4.91
CA THR A 358 16.48 -6.02 4.03
C THR A 358 17.26 -4.73 3.90
N THR A 359 17.18 -4.10 2.73
CA THR A 359 17.75 -2.77 2.49
C THR A 359 16.79 -1.89 1.72
N ARG A 360 16.79 -0.60 2.05
CA ARG A 360 16.04 0.44 1.35
C ARG A 360 16.71 1.79 1.48
N PHE A 361 16.55 2.66 0.49
CA PHE A 361 16.98 4.05 0.61
C PHE A 361 16.02 4.84 1.50
N VAL A 362 16.56 5.70 2.37
CA VAL A 362 15.81 6.56 3.29
C VAL A 362 16.46 7.94 3.28
N GLY A 363 15.67 9.01 3.24
CA GLY A 363 16.22 10.37 3.31
C GLY A 363 15.19 11.40 3.76
N GLU A 364 15.68 12.44 4.43
CA GLU A 364 14.98 13.70 4.70
C GLU A 364 15.75 14.83 4.02
N ASP A 365 15.03 15.73 3.35
CA ASP A 365 15.50 16.96 2.70
C ASP A 365 16.64 16.84 1.67
N THR A 366 17.88 16.60 2.10
CA THR A 366 19.11 16.70 1.28
C THR A 366 20.13 15.58 1.51
N THR A 367 19.87 14.66 2.44
CA THR A 367 20.77 13.54 2.75
C THR A 367 20.06 12.22 2.51
N THR A 368 20.57 11.46 1.54
CA THR A 368 20.10 10.09 1.26
C THR A 368 20.99 9.10 2.00
N HIS A 369 20.38 8.22 2.78
CA HIS A 369 20.99 7.11 3.48
C HIS A 369 20.49 5.78 2.91
N LEU A 370 21.27 4.72 3.10
CA LEU A 370 20.84 3.34 2.86
C LEU A 370 20.54 2.69 4.22
N GLU A 371 19.27 2.44 4.50
CA GLU A 371 18.86 1.65 5.66
C GLU A 371 19.08 0.17 5.37
N LEU A 372 19.78 -0.50 6.28
CA LEU A 372 19.98 -1.95 6.29
C LEU A 372 19.43 -2.49 7.61
N LYS A 373 18.57 -3.51 7.54
CA LYS A 373 17.95 -4.19 8.68
C LYS A 373 18.13 -5.70 8.56
N PHE A 374 18.29 -6.37 9.67
CA PHE A 374 18.37 -7.83 9.73
C PHE A 374 17.90 -8.34 11.08
N ASP A 375 17.53 -9.61 11.13
CA ASP A 375 17.21 -10.30 12.36
C ASP A 375 18.41 -11.09 12.88
N LYS A 376 18.53 -11.09 14.20
CA LYS A 376 19.52 -11.90 14.90
C LYS A 376 18.91 -13.23 15.24
N ASP A 377 19.56 -14.32 14.85
CA ASP A 377 19.19 -15.63 15.35
C ASP A 377 19.40 -15.67 16.88
N SER A 378 18.44 -16.27 17.61
CA SER A 378 18.51 -16.53 19.05
C SER A 378 19.76 -17.33 19.48
N GLN A 379 20.38 -18.06 18.56
CA GLN A 379 21.60 -18.85 18.75
C GLN A 379 22.87 -18.12 18.27
N ASN A 380 22.75 -16.88 17.78
CA ASN A 380 23.89 -16.15 17.23
C ASN A 380 24.85 -15.70 18.34
N THR A 381 26.08 -16.19 18.30
CA THR A 381 27.17 -15.88 19.25
C THR A 381 27.99 -14.63 18.87
N ALA A 382 27.53 -13.83 17.90
CA ALA A 382 28.23 -12.64 17.43
C ALA A 382 28.43 -11.59 18.53
N GLU A 383 29.67 -11.10 18.64
CA GLU A 383 30.01 -9.90 19.41
C GLU A 383 29.96 -8.63 18.53
N LYS A 384 30.04 -8.79 17.21
CA LYS A 384 29.89 -7.70 16.24
C LYS A 384 29.40 -8.21 14.89
N PHE A 385 28.91 -7.30 14.07
CA PHE A 385 28.56 -7.56 12.67
C PHE A 385 29.41 -6.69 11.74
N GLU A 386 29.86 -7.25 10.63
CA GLU A 386 30.60 -6.53 9.59
C GLU A 386 29.68 -6.37 8.37
N VAL A 387 29.51 -5.14 7.91
CA VAL A 387 28.73 -4.82 6.71
C VAL A 387 29.70 -4.57 5.56
N LEU A 388 29.60 -5.39 4.52
CA LEU A 388 30.43 -5.33 3.34
C LEU A 388 29.59 -5.05 2.11
N VAL A 389 30.21 -4.42 1.11
CA VAL A 389 29.53 -3.98 -0.10
C VAL A 389 30.36 -4.35 -1.32
N LYS A 390 29.68 -4.69 -2.42
CA LYS A 390 30.29 -4.96 -3.72
C LYS A 390 29.43 -4.37 -4.83
N THR A 391 30.05 -3.62 -5.72
CA THR A 391 29.39 -3.11 -6.93
C THR A 391 29.42 -4.15 -8.04
N SER A 392 28.55 -3.99 -9.05
CA SER A 392 28.53 -4.85 -10.25
C SER A 392 29.88 -5.00 -10.98
N GLU A 393 30.77 -4.01 -10.89
CA GLU A 393 32.13 -4.07 -11.48
C GLU A 393 33.21 -4.56 -10.50
N GLY A 394 32.88 -4.62 -9.21
CA GLY A 394 33.77 -5.07 -8.14
C GLY A 394 33.99 -6.58 -8.17
N LYS A 395 35.21 -7.01 -7.85
CA LYS A 395 35.55 -8.44 -7.75
C LYS A 395 35.32 -9.01 -6.35
N ASP A 396 35.60 -8.22 -5.33
CA ASP A 396 35.55 -8.60 -3.91
C ASP A 396 34.60 -7.69 -3.12
N PHE A 397 34.23 -8.12 -1.92
CA PHE A 397 33.43 -7.33 -0.97
C PHE A 397 34.33 -6.45 -0.11
N ASP A 398 34.05 -5.15 -0.08
CA ASP A 398 34.74 -4.16 0.73
C ASP A 398 34.00 -3.92 2.05
N LEU A 399 34.72 -3.90 3.17
CA LEU A 399 34.14 -3.57 4.47
C LEU A 399 33.79 -2.07 4.52
N VAL A 400 32.53 -1.76 4.80
CA VAL A 400 32.04 -0.38 4.89
C VAL A 400 31.78 0.04 6.32
N GLU A 401 31.30 -0.87 7.18
CA GLU A 401 30.92 -0.51 8.54
C GLU A 401 30.96 -1.72 9.49
N THR A 402 31.12 -1.47 10.78
CA THR A 402 31.08 -2.50 11.83
C THR A 402 30.06 -2.13 12.90
N LEU A 403 29.13 -3.04 13.18
CA LEU A 403 28.06 -2.89 14.16
C LEU A 403 28.39 -3.65 15.44
N GLY A 404 28.09 -3.08 16.60
CA GLY A 404 28.14 -3.81 17.87
C GLY A 404 27.02 -4.86 17.95
N LYS A 405 27.21 -5.90 18.78
CA LYS A 405 26.25 -7.01 18.94
C LYS A 405 24.80 -6.60 19.24
N GLU A 406 24.57 -5.43 19.84
CA GLU A 406 23.24 -4.97 20.22
C GLU A 406 22.47 -4.37 19.03
N LEU A 407 23.14 -4.05 17.92
CA LEU A 407 22.49 -3.44 16.75
C LEU A 407 22.01 -4.50 15.74
N ASN A 408 20.82 -4.29 15.18
CA ASN A 408 20.23 -5.10 14.12
C ASN A 408 19.82 -4.26 12.89
N SER A 409 20.17 -2.97 12.91
CA SER A 409 19.90 -2.03 11.83
C SER A 409 20.98 -0.96 11.75
N ILE A 410 21.21 -0.39 10.57
CA ILE A 410 22.07 0.77 10.37
C ILE A 410 21.57 1.65 9.21
N LEU A 411 21.75 2.97 9.36
CA LEU A 411 21.70 3.94 8.27
C LEU A 411 23.12 4.20 7.76
N LEU A 412 23.43 3.70 6.57
CA LEU A 412 24.71 3.94 5.91
C LEU A 412 24.64 5.25 5.13
N ASP A 413 25.62 6.10 5.33
CA ASP A 413 25.82 7.27 4.48
C ASP A 413 26.27 6.83 3.08
N ILE A 414 25.55 7.25 2.05
CA ILE A 414 25.88 6.92 0.66
C ILE A 414 27.26 7.45 0.27
N ALA A 415 27.74 8.53 0.89
CA ALA A 415 29.08 9.03 0.66
C ALA A 415 30.18 8.06 1.11
N LYS A 416 29.88 7.12 2.02
CA LYS A 416 30.80 6.05 2.44
C LYS A 416 30.73 4.81 1.56
N LEU A 417 29.71 4.71 0.69
CA LEU A 417 29.59 3.59 -0.24
C LEU A 417 30.50 3.79 -1.45
N PRO A 418 30.91 2.70 -2.13
CA PRO A 418 31.51 2.81 -3.44
C PRO A 418 30.61 3.62 -4.38
N LYS A 419 31.20 4.28 -5.38
CA LYS A 419 30.45 5.11 -6.33
C LYS A 419 29.29 4.30 -6.93
N LEU A 420 28.07 4.72 -6.60
CA LEU A 420 26.84 4.11 -7.07
C LEU A 420 26.52 4.66 -8.45
N GLU A 421 26.42 3.77 -9.43
CA GLU A 421 26.06 4.14 -10.81
C GLU A 421 24.62 3.72 -11.10
N ALA A 422 23.90 4.58 -11.81
CA ALA A 422 22.53 4.33 -12.23
C ALA A 422 22.42 3.01 -13.03
N ASN A 423 21.34 2.26 -12.80
CA ASN A 423 21.06 0.94 -13.38
C ASN A 423 22.11 -0.14 -13.08
N LYS A 424 22.92 0.04 -12.03
CA LYS A 424 23.87 -0.97 -11.57
C LYS A 424 23.41 -1.60 -10.26
N GLU A 425 23.75 -2.85 -10.08
CA GLU A 425 23.51 -3.57 -8.84
C GLU A 425 24.58 -3.25 -7.79
N LEU A 426 24.12 -3.15 -6.56
CA LEU A 426 24.91 -3.11 -5.33
C LEU A 426 24.58 -4.37 -4.51
N GLU A 427 25.57 -5.21 -4.27
CA GLU A 427 25.45 -6.34 -3.35
C GLU A 427 25.90 -5.89 -1.95
N LEU A 428 25.06 -6.09 -0.94
CA LEU A 428 25.41 -5.88 0.47
C LEU A 428 25.49 -7.22 1.17
N LYS A 429 26.50 -7.40 2.02
CA LYS A 429 26.74 -8.60 2.79
C LYS A 429 26.91 -8.28 4.26
N VAL A 430 26.21 -9.00 5.13
CA VAL A 430 26.39 -8.90 6.60
C VAL A 430 27.03 -10.18 7.12
N ILE A 431 28.13 -10.04 7.85
CA ILE A 431 28.87 -11.15 8.47
C ILE A 431 28.79 -11.04 9.99
N SER A 432 28.42 -12.13 10.65
CA SER A 432 28.48 -12.26 12.12
C SER A 432 29.91 -12.61 12.55
N VAL A 433 30.43 -11.98 13.61
CA VAL A 433 31.77 -12.26 14.16
C VAL A 433 31.70 -12.48 15.66
N ASP A 434 32.19 -13.63 16.15
CA ASP A 434 32.23 -13.93 17.60
C ASP A 434 33.41 -13.26 18.31
N LYS A 435 33.47 -13.45 19.64
CA LYS A 435 34.56 -12.98 20.52
C LYS A 435 35.95 -13.51 20.13
N ASP A 436 36.01 -14.67 19.47
CA ASP A 436 37.25 -15.36 19.10
C ASP A 436 37.69 -14.97 17.68
N GLY A 437 36.89 -14.15 16.98
CA GLY A 437 37.15 -13.64 15.64
C GLY A 437 36.70 -14.55 14.51
N ASN A 438 35.96 -15.63 14.79
CA ASN A 438 35.40 -16.49 13.76
C ASN A 438 34.26 -15.76 13.05
N LYS A 439 34.20 -15.92 11.72
CA LYS A 439 33.27 -15.20 10.85
C LYS A 439 32.28 -16.16 10.22
N SER A 440 31.00 -15.80 10.22
CA SER A 440 29.97 -16.54 9.51
C SER A 440 30.17 -16.46 7.98
N ALA A 441 29.45 -17.30 7.22
CA ALA A 441 29.49 -17.25 5.76
C ALA A 441 28.93 -15.91 5.22
N GLY A 442 28.05 -15.27 5.97
CA GLY A 442 27.40 -13.99 5.74
C GLY A 442 26.13 -14.09 4.88
N SER A 443 25.21 -13.16 5.11
CA SER A 443 23.94 -13.03 4.37
C SER A 443 24.06 -11.91 3.35
N ILE A 444 23.54 -12.11 2.13
CA ILE A 444 23.70 -11.18 1.01
C ILE A 444 22.33 -10.68 0.55
N THR A 445 22.25 -9.39 0.24
CA THR A 445 21.12 -8.77 -0.46
C THR A 445 21.60 -7.96 -1.66
N ARG A 446 20.72 -7.77 -2.65
CA ARG A 446 21.02 -7.00 -3.87
C ARG A 446 20.06 -5.85 -4.03
N LEU A 447 20.62 -4.69 -4.33
CA LEU A 447 19.89 -3.45 -4.54
C LEU A 447 20.21 -2.88 -5.91
N LEU A 448 19.20 -2.63 -6.73
CA LEU A 448 19.37 -1.92 -8.00
C LEU A 448 19.38 -0.42 -7.74
N ILE A 449 20.40 0.28 -8.23
CA ILE A 449 20.46 1.73 -8.20
C ILE A 449 19.58 2.28 -9.34
N PRO A 450 18.57 3.12 -9.05
CA PRO A 450 17.66 3.63 -10.09
C PRO A 450 18.35 4.51 -11.12
N GLU A 451 17.72 4.68 -12.28
CA GLU A 451 18.19 5.52 -13.40
C GLU A 451 18.50 6.95 -12.98
N THR A 452 17.69 7.47 -12.08
CA THR A 452 17.75 8.83 -11.57
C THR A 452 18.83 9.00 -10.49
N GLY A 453 19.59 7.94 -10.18
CA GLY A 453 20.63 7.90 -9.14
C GLY A 453 20.07 7.94 -7.72
N PRO A 454 20.92 7.74 -6.69
CA PRO A 454 20.46 7.68 -5.30
C PRO A 454 19.83 8.99 -4.78
N ALA A 455 20.17 10.14 -5.36
CA ALA A 455 19.74 11.46 -4.89
C ALA A 455 18.30 11.87 -5.27
N SER A 456 17.61 11.09 -6.10
CA SER A 456 16.27 11.41 -6.65
C SER A 456 15.15 10.56 -6.04
N LEU A 457 15.46 9.72 -5.06
CA LEU A 457 14.59 8.68 -4.51
C LEU A 457 13.51 9.15 -3.53
N PHE A 458 13.10 10.42 -3.57
CA PHE A 458 12.14 10.99 -2.60
C PHE A 458 10.70 10.45 -2.68
N ALA A 459 10.41 9.41 -3.49
CA ALA A 459 9.05 8.87 -3.62
C ALA A 459 8.93 7.34 -3.83
N THR A 460 10.02 6.55 -3.87
CA THR A 460 9.91 5.12 -4.21
C THR A 460 10.60 4.23 -3.18
N VAL A 461 9.80 3.45 -2.44
CA VAL A 461 10.32 2.39 -1.55
C VAL A 461 10.76 1.22 -2.44
N LEU A 462 12.01 1.25 -2.91
CA LEU A 462 12.63 0.09 -3.56
C LEU A 462 13.12 -0.87 -2.46
N GLY A 463 12.43 -1.98 -2.28
CA GLY A 463 12.87 -3.09 -1.44
C GLY A 463 13.88 -3.97 -2.19
N SER A 464 15.05 -4.22 -1.59
CA SER A 464 16.02 -5.19 -2.10
C SER A 464 15.59 -6.63 -1.81
N LEU A 465 15.70 -7.54 -2.78
CA LEU A 465 15.55 -8.98 -2.56
C LEU A 465 16.87 -9.60 -2.07
N ALA A 466 16.80 -10.35 -0.96
CA ALA A 466 17.93 -11.11 -0.42
C ALA A 466 18.18 -12.35 -1.28
N ILE A 467 19.31 -12.39 -2.00
CA ILE A 467 19.74 -13.59 -2.73
C ILE A 467 20.76 -14.32 -1.87
N GLY A 468 20.31 -15.39 -1.21
CA GLY A 468 21.17 -16.39 -0.56
C GLY A 468 22.03 -17.12 -1.60
N GLY A 469 23.14 -16.50 -2.00
CA GLY A 469 24.03 -16.99 -3.06
C GLY A 469 24.91 -18.17 -2.65
N LEU A 470 24.49 -19.37 -3.04
CA LEU A 470 25.28 -20.59 -3.17
C LEU A 470 26.24 -20.46 -4.38
N LEU A 471 27.41 -19.84 -4.23
CA LEU A 471 28.46 -19.87 -5.28
C LEU A 471 29.27 -21.19 -5.18
N ILE A 472 28.75 -22.27 -5.77
CA ILE A 472 29.57 -23.44 -6.13
C ILE A 472 30.26 -23.15 -7.46
N ARG A 473 31.56 -22.82 -7.42
CA ARG A 473 32.45 -23.07 -8.56
C ARG A 473 33.15 -24.41 -8.35
N ARG A 474 32.67 -25.44 -9.05
CA ARG A 474 33.30 -26.77 -9.16
C ARG A 474 34.72 -26.65 -9.73
N ARG A 475 35.69 -27.30 -9.08
CA ARG A 475 36.99 -27.66 -9.66
C ARG A 475 36.86 -28.83 -10.65
N ARG A 476 37.66 -28.79 -11.72
CA ARG A 476 38.41 -29.88 -12.41
C ARG A 476 39.11 -29.22 -13.62
N LYS A 477 40.41 -29.33 -13.87
CA LYS A 477 41.49 -30.20 -13.40
C LYS A 477 42.60 -29.42 -12.69
#